data_AF-A0A3D3L197-F1
#
_entry.id   AF-A0A3D3L197-F1
#
_cell.length_a   1.000
_cell.length_b   1.000
_cell.length_c   1.000
_cell.angle_alpha   90.00
_cell.angle_beta   90.00
_cell.angle_gamma   90.00
#
_symmetry.space_group_name_H-M   'P 1'
#
loop_
_entity.id
_entity.type
_entity.pdbx_description
1 polymer ?
#
loop_
_entity_poly.entity_id
_entity_poly.type
_entity_poly.pdbx_seq_one_letter_code
_entity_poly.pdbx_strand_id
1 'polypeptide(L)'
;DTGYELAPAYDWIEIESIGTNLDIYDPGRGRGACSLNNNMLCDSDYDCDPWGGQYYGTCEYFETTVDVELPFLFSFYGVQYSSISVSSNGWIAFGHSELESFRNYPVPGAGGPSPMVAVFWDDLKTSNGGDVYSYDFDGEFMVIQWTDMRTEDANSLEDFQLILYNNSVLPYGDGEMKLQYKTFNNTTNGSFGGYTPEHGGYCTVGIENHNCTTGLEYTFDNEYPVAARTIVDQSALFITTRPAFEINETTITVSNYSGWNIVGLPVDANDANYLSIFPNAINNTLYSYDGSYTQEENLALGTGYWLRFSEVGENQIVGLPINSLSIAIQEGWNLISGITSTVEAGGIIDPSGLIVPGTMYNYNENGYANVSTLEPGIGYWIRSFGDGTIILQSSRTSKVNDPVSITSDMETMNKIRFNGAELYFGATITENEKLSYSLPPKPPIGGKDIRFFGDTKLCTSDDCLIEVMNDKQPLVVECAIKDGEVWELS
;
A
#
# COMPACT_ATOMS: atom_id res chain seq x y z
N ASP A 1 0.03 -10.31 -22.03
CA ASP A 1 -0.35 -10.53 -20.63
C ASP A 1 -1.74 -9.95 -20.43
N THR A 2 -2.78 -10.76 -20.63
CA THR A 2 -4.20 -10.33 -20.63
C THR A 2 -4.92 -10.80 -19.36
N GLY A 3 -4.17 -11.28 -18.36
CA GLY A 3 -4.70 -11.81 -17.11
C GLY A 3 -4.88 -10.78 -16.00
N TYR A 4 -4.43 -9.53 -16.22
CA TYR A 4 -4.62 -8.42 -15.30
C TYR A 4 -5.90 -7.65 -15.63
N GLU A 5 -6.71 -7.40 -14.61
CA GLU A 5 -8.00 -6.68 -14.74
C GLU A 5 -7.86 -5.27 -15.32
N LEU A 6 -6.69 -4.63 -15.11
CA LEU A 6 -6.37 -3.28 -15.59
C LEU A 6 -5.50 -3.25 -16.86
N ALA A 7 -5.27 -4.38 -17.53
CA ALA A 7 -4.52 -4.38 -18.78
C ALA A 7 -5.29 -3.57 -19.85
N PRO A 8 -4.73 -2.49 -20.42
CA PRO A 8 -5.42 -1.72 -21.43
C PRO A 8 -5.66 -2.53 -22.70
N ALA A 9 -6.88 -2.43 -23.23
CA ALA A 9 -7.15 -2.79 -24.61
C ALA A 9 -6.81 -1.60 -25.52
N TYR A 10 -6.09 -1.87 -26.60
CA TYR A 10 -6.02 -0.96 -27.73
C TYR A 10 -7.41 -0.89 -28.38
N ASP A 11 -7.95 0.33 -28.47
CA ASP A 11 -9.24 0.61 -29.09
C ASP A 11 -9.21 2.04 -29.65
N TRP A 12 -8.90 2.15 -30.94
CA TRP A 12 -8.69 3.44 -31.60
C TRP A 12 -10.00 4.21 -31.74
N ILE A 13 -9.99 5.47 -31.30
CA ILE A 13 -11.16 6.36 -31.38
C ILE A 13 -10.90 7.36 -32.50
N GLU A 14 -11.41 7.12 -33.70
CA GLU A 14 -11.14 8.02 -34.83
C GLU A 14 -11.85 9.37 -34.63
N ILE A 15 -11.07 10.43 -34.38
CA ILE A 15 -11.60 11.79 -34.20
C ILE A 15 -11.26 12.76 -35.34
N GLU A 16 -10.47 12.37 -36.36
CA GLU A 16 -10.13 13.27 -37.49
C GLU A 16 -11.38 13.87 -38.17
N SER A 17 -12.46 13.09 -38.26
CA SER A 17 -13.70 13.49 -38.95
C SER A 17 -14.73 14.25 -38.10
N ILE A 18 -14.54 14.28 -36.77
CA ILE A 18 -15.50 14.86 -35.81
C ILE A 18 -14.86 15.87 -34.84
N GLY A 19 -13.54 15.80 -34.69
CA GLY A 19 -12.72 16.60 -33.80
C GLY A 19 -12.46 18.01 -34.33
N THR A 20 -12.06 18.88 -33.42
CA THR A 20 -11.52 20.19 -33.75
C THR A 20 -10.05 20.04 -34.10
N ASN A 21 -9.67 20.38 -35.34
CA ASN A 21 -8.25 20.53 -35.70
C ASN A 21 -7.68 21.72 -34.92
N LEU A 22 -6.51 21.52 -34.30
CA LEU A 22 -5.81 22.56 -33.54
C LEU A 22 -4.98 23.50 -34.44
N ASP A 23 -4.94 23.23 -35.75
CA ASP A 23 -4.28 24.05 -36.79
C ASP A 23 -2.81 24.36 -36.49
N ILE A 24 -2.10 23.41 -35.86
CA ILE A 24 -0.68 23.55 -35.50
C ILE A 24 0.19 23.34 -36.76
N TYR A 25 1.04 24.30 -37.09
CA TYR A 25 2.00 24.17 -38.18
C TYR A 25 3.42 23.99 -37.63
N ASP A 26 4.00 22.82 -37.88
CA ASP A 26 5.35 22.48 -37.45
C ASP A 26 6.15 21.88 -38.62
N PRO A 27 7.14 22.60 -39.17
CA PRO A 27 8.03 22.07 -40.19
C PRO A 27 9.16 21.19 -39.61
N GLY A 28 9.20 20.96 -38.30
CA GLY A 28 10.26 20.25 -37.57
C GLY A 28 11.46 21.14 -37.24
N ARG A 29 12.28 20.68 -36.29
CA ARG A 29 13.50 21.32 -35.75
C ARG A 29 13.28 22.61 -34.97
N GLY A 30 12.04 22.92 -34.60
CA GLY A 30 11.69 24.22 -33.99
C GLY A 30 12.04 25.40 -34.90
N ARG A 31 11.82 25.26 -36.21
CA ARG A 31 12.12 26.28 -37.22
C ARG A 31 11.08 27.39 -37.24
N GLY A 32 11.51 28.57 -37.67
CA GLY A 32 10.64 29.67 -38.05
C GLY A 32 10.61 29.92 -39.55
N ALA A 33 10.02 31.03 -39.94
CA ALA A 33 10.15 31.59 -41.29
C ALA A 33 10.62 33.05 -41.25
N CYS A 34 11.29 33.48 -42.31
CA CYS A 34 11.77 34.84 -42.43
C CYS A 34 10.61 35.83 -42.65
N SER A 35 10.56 36.91 -41.87
CA SER A 35 9.42 37.84 -41.78
C SER A 35 9.08 38.60 -43.08
N LEU A 36 10.01 38.67 -44.05
CA LEU A 36 9.76 39.27 -45.37
C LEU A 36 9.63 38.23 -46.49
N ASN A 37 9.79 36.94 -46.17
CA ASN A 37 9.65 35.84 -47.11
C ASN A 37 9.29 34.53 -46.37
N ASN A 38 8.00 34.32 -46.12
CA ASN A 38 7.48 33.18 -45.36
C ASN A 38 7.78 31.79 -45.99
N ASN A 39 8.32 31.74 -47.21
CA ASN A 39 8.76 30.49 -47.84
C ASN A 39 10.20 30.10 -47.47
N MET A 40 10.93 30.97 -46.78
CA MET A 40 12.28 30.70 -46.32
C MET A 40 12.24 30.35 -44.84
N LEU A 41 12.49 29.06 -44.54
CA LEU A 41 12.63 28.59 -43.17
C LEU A 41 13.95 29.08 -42.57
N CYS A 42 13.96 29.27 -41.26
CA CYS A 42 15.11 29.76 -40.52
C CYS A 42 15.25 29.07 -39.16
N ASP A 43 16.49 28.86 -38.74
CA ASP A 43 16.87 28.45 -37.38
C ASP A 43 17.38 29.64 -36.57
N SER A 44 17.68 30.77 -37.25
CA SER A 44 18.11 32.02 -36.64
C SER A 44 17.97 33.20 -37.59
N ASP A 45 18.13 34.42 -37.08
CA ASP A 45 18.17 35.65 -37.90
C ASP A 45 19.27 35.61 -38.97
N TYR A 46 20.33 34.81 -38.79
CA TYR A 46 21.40 34.69 -39.79
C TYR A 46 20.91 34.06 -41.09
N ASP A 47 19.92 33.17 -41.02
CA ASP A 47 19.33 32.56 -42.22
C ASP A 47 18.51 33.60 -43.00
N CYS A 48 17.93 34.57 -42.30
CA CYS A 48 17.16 35.66 -42.87
C CYS A 48 17.99 36.89 -43.28
N ASP A 49 19.20 37.04 -42.76
CA ASP A 49 20.18 38.08 -43.15
C ASP A 49 21.59 37.48 -43.43
N PRO A 50 21.72 36.66 -44.48
CA PRO A 50 23.00 36.05 -44.82
C PRO A 50 23.97 37.12 -45.37
N TRP A 51 25.21 37.12 -44.85
CA TRP A 51 26.24 38.09 -45.27
C TRP A 51 26.50 38.09 -46.78
N GLY A 52 26.25 39.23 -47.43
CA GLY A 52 26.43 39.40 -48.87
C GLY A 52 25.29 38.83 -49.73
N GLY A 53 24.19 38.40 -49.11
CA GLY A 53 22.97 37.90 -49.75
C GLY A 53 21.84 38.93 -49.81
N GLN A 54 20.64 38.46 -50.16
CA GLN A 54 19.41 39.23 -50.04
C GLN A 54 18.92 39.19 -48.58
N TYR A 55 18.37 40.32 -48.11
CA TYR A 55 17.77 40.44 -46.78
C TYR A 55 16.31 39.97 -46.82
N TYR A 56 15.98 38.99 -46.00
CA TYR A 56 14.66 38.37 -45.87
C TYR A 56 13.96 38.68 -44.54
N GLY A 57 14.52 39.56 -43.70
CA GLY A 57 13.92 39.99 -42.44
C GLY A 57 14.58 39.36 -41.21
N THR A 58 13.77 39.11 -40.18
CA THR A 58 14.12 38.40 -38.95
C THR A 58 13.45 37.03 -38.95
N CYS A 59 13.99 36.08 -38.20
CA CYS A 59 13.40 34.77 -38.05
C CYS A 59 12.23 34.82 -37.05
N GLU A 60 11.03 34.44 -37.49
CA GLU A 60 9.82 34.33 -36.67
C GLU A 60 9.49 32.84 -36.50
N TYR A 61 9.67 32.31 -35.28
CA TYR A 61 9.40 30.90 -34.96
C TYR A 61 7.91 30.59 -35.05
N PHE A 62 7.58 29.39 -35.53
CA PHE A 62 6.19 28.93 -35.55
C PHE A 62 5.77 28.52 -34.15
N GLU A 63 4.58 28.93 -33.72
CA GLU A 63 3.98 28.42 -32.50
C GLU A 63 3.58 26.96 -32.71
N THR A 64 4.28 26.06 -32.00
CA THR A 64 4.07 24.60 -32.10
C THR A 64 3.25 24.04 -30.95
N THR A 65 2.60 24.93 -30.18
CA THR A 65 1.75 24.61 -29.04
C THR A 65 0.45 25.40 -29.07
N VAL A 66 -0.66 24.75 -28.70
CA VAL A 66 -1.98 25.37 -28.58
C VAL A 66 -2.60 25.05 -27.23
N ASP A 67 -3.17 26.05 -26.58
CA ASP A 67 -3.95 25.85 -25.36
C ASP A 67 -5.34 25.31 -25.67
N VAL A 68 -5.74 24.26 -24.96
CA VAL A 68 -7.03 23.60 -25.07
C VAL A 68 -7.69 23.55 -23.70
N GLU A 69 -8.92 24.06 -23.61
CA GLU A 69 -9.73 23.97 -22.40
C GLU A 69 -10.22 22.54 -22.19
N LEU A 70 -10.13 22.06 -20.95
CA LEU A 70 -10.64 20.75 -20.58
C LEU A 70 -12.15 20.84 -20.29
N PRO A 71 -12.95 19.86 -20.73
CA PRO A 71 -14.40 19.84 -20.47
C PRO A 71 -14.75 19.50 -19.00
N PHE A 72 -13.75 19.11 -18.20
CA PHE A 72 -13.85 18.80 -16.78
C PHE A 72 -12.52 19.14 -16.07
N LEU A 73 -12.55 19.26 -14.74
CA LEU A 73 -11.32 19.41 -13.96
C LEU A 73 -10.58 18.08 -13.93
N PHE A 74 -9.32 18.07 -14.39
CA PHE A 74 -8.47 16.89 -14.35
C PHE A 74 -7.44 17.01 -13.21
N SER A 75 -7.39 16.02 -12.33
CA SER A 75 -6.42 15.95 -11.24
C SER A 75 -5.16 15.22 -11.72
N PHE A 76 -4.00 15.86 -11.61
CA PHE A 76 -2.71 15.29 -11.98
C PHE A 76 -1.64 15.65 -10.94
N TYR A 77 -1.01 14.62 -10.34
CA TYR A 77 -0.10 14.74 -9.21
C TYR A 77 -0.68 15.61 -8.06
N GLY A 78 -1.96 15.42 -7.75
CA GLY A 78 -2.67 16.10 -6.67
C GLY A 78 -3.08 17.55 -6.96
N VAL A 79 -2.86 18.05 -8.17
CA VAL A 79 -3.25 19.40 -8.59
C VAL A 79 -4.36 19.31 -9.64
N GLN A 80 -5.37 20.18 -9.55
CA GLN A 80 -6.47 20.24 -10.50
C GLN A 80 -6.20 21.26 -11.60
N TYR A 81 -6.48 20.86 -12.85
CA TYR A 81 -6.29 21.67 -14.04
C TYR A 81 -7.58 21.78 -14.85
N SER A 82 -7.80 22.94 -15.47
CA SER A 82 -8.94 23.20 -16.36
C SER A 82 -8.52 23.36 -17.83
N SER A 83 -7.23 23.32 -18.13
CA SER A 83 -6.70 23.45 -19.49
C SER A 83 -5.39 22.66 -19.62
N ILE A 84 -4.99 22.43 -20.87
CA ILE A 84 -3.72 21.83 -21.27
C ILE A 84 -3.10 22.62 -22.42
N SER A 85 -1.78 22.69 -22.50
CA SER A 85 -1.08 23.05 -23.74
C SER A 85 -0.74 21.77 -24.52
N VAL A 86 -1.10 21.73 -25.79
CA VAL A 86 -0.88 20.58 -26.69
C VAL A 86 0.17 20.94 -27.73
N SER A 87 1.23 20.13 -27.84
CA SER A 87 2.29 20.35 -28.83
C SER A 87 2.17 19.42 -30.05
N SER A 88 2.56 19.90 -31.23
CA SER A 88 2.84 19.05 -32.40
C SER A 88 3.86 17.95 -32.10
N ASN A 89 4.80 18.19 -31.18
CA ASN A 89 5.90 17.30 -30.81
C ASN A 89 5.50 16.18 -29.83
N GLY A 90 4.21 15.80 -29.83
CA GLY A 90 3.69 14.60 -29.19
C GLY A 90 3.65 14.61 -27.66
N TRP A 91 3.56 15.80 -27.06
CA TRP A 91 3.39 15.98 -25.63
C TRP A 91 2.26 16.96 -25.29
N ILE A 92 1.76 16.86 -24.06
CA ILE A 92 0.94 17.91 -23.44
C ILE A 92 1.54 18.39 -22.13
N ALA A 93 1.19 19.61 -21.74
CA ALA A 93 1.42 20.13 -20.40
C ALA A 93 0.08 20.49 -19.74
N PHE A 94 -0.09 20.22 -18.45
CA PHE A 94 -1.29 20.67 -17.75
C PHE A 94 -1.19 22.15 -17.34
N GLY A 95 -2.19 22.93 -17.73
CA GLY A 95 -2.13 24.39 -17.74
C GLY A 95 -1.40 24.95 -18.97
N HIS A 96 -1.12 26.26 -18.94
CA HIS A 96 -0.39 26.94 -20.00
C HIS A 96 1.12 26.69 -19.91
N SER A 97 1.76 26.42 -21.05
CA SER A 97 3.21 26.31 -21.20
C SER A 97 3.72 27.24 -22.31
N GLU A 98 4.81 27.95 -22.04
CA GLU A 98 5.54 28.75 -23.03
C GLU A 98 6.62 27.94 -23.76
N LEU A 99 6.79 26.64 -23.43
CA LEU A 99 7.82 25.80 -24.02
C LEU A 99 7.31 25.13 -25.29
N GLU A 100 8.15 25.11 -26.32
CA GLU A 100 7.89 24.49 -27.63
C GLU A 100 8.89 23.35 -27.89
N SER A 101 9.14 22.55 -26.85
CA SER A 101 10.25 21.60 -26.84
C SER A 101 10.06 20.46 -27.84
N PHE A 102 10.74 20.54 -28.98
CA PHE A 102 10.87 19.44 -29.96
C PHE A 102 11.98 18.44 -29.59
N ARG A 103 12.97 18.85 -28.79
CA ARG A 103 14.00 17.94 -28.27
C ARG A 103 13.51 17.25 -27.01
N ASN A 104 13.52 15.93 -27.02
CA ASN A 104 13.13 15.13 -25.87
C ASN A 104 14.29 14.81 -24.92
N TYR A 105 13.92 14.63 -23.66
CA TYR A 105 14.79 14.34 -22.53
C TYR A 105 14.15 13.24 -21.66
N PRO A 106 14.90 12.62 -20.74
CA PRO A 106 14.33 11.69 -19.79
C PRO A 106 13.35 12.40 -18.83
N VAL A 107 12.36 11.66 -18.34
CA VAL A 107 11.36 12.14 -17.37
C VAL A 107 11.39 11.30 -16.08
N PRO A 108 11.35 11.89 -14.88
CA PRO A 108 11.25 13.32 -14.63
C PRO A 108 12.58 14.05 -14.88
N GLY A 109 12.51 15.31 -15.31
CA GLY A 109 13.69 16.16 -15.48
C GLY A 109 13.38 17.54 -16.02
N ALA A 110 14.28 18.50 -15.81
CA ALA A 110 14.07 19.91 -16.20
C ALA A 110 14.22 20.19 -17.71
N GLY A 111 14.23 19.15 -18.56
CA GLY A 111 14.49 19.27 -20.00
C GLY A 111 13.25 19.58 -20.84
N GLY A 112 12.05 19.39 -20.29
CA GLY A 112 10.78 19.53 -20.99
C GLY A 112 9.80 20.50 -20.30
N PRO A 113 8.58 20.63 -20.85
CA PRO A 113 7.48 21.29 -20.16
C PRO A 113 7.09 20.52 -18.92
N SER A 114 6.48 21.22 -17.96
CA SER A 114 6.07 20.64 -16.69
C SER A 114 4.88 21.42 -16.16
N PRO A 115 3.86 20.76 -15.59
CA PRO A 115 3.62 19.30 -15.51
C PRO A 115 3.33 18.68 -16.89
N MET A 116 3.80 17.45 -17.17
CA MET A 116 3.79 16.93 -18.54
C MET A 116 3.31 15.48 -18.67
N VAL A 117 2.70 15.19 -19.83
CA VAL A 117 2.52 13.85 -20.39
C VAL A 117 3.26 13.80 -21.73
N ALA A 118 4.33 13.01 -21.79
CA ALA A 118 5.03 12.66 -23.02
C ALA A 118 4.34 11.45 -23.65
N VAL A 119 3.57 11.67 -24.73
CA VAL A 119 2.80 10.61 -25.39
C VAL A 119 3.67 9.90 -26.43
N PHE A 120 4.31 10.69 -27.28
CA PHE A 120 5.39 10.33 -28.20
C PHE A 120 6.26 11.58 -28.33
N TRP A 121 7.01 11.94 -27.29
CA TRP A 121 7.77 13.18 -27.31
C TRP A 121 9.03 13.00 -28.17
N ASP A 122 9.04 13.64 -29.33
CA ASP A 122 10.14 13.67 -30.29
C ASP A 122 9.98 14.91 -31.20
N ASP A 123 10.95 15.16 -32.07
CA ASP A 123 10.88 16.18 -33.12
C ASP A 123 9.94 15.71 -34.24
N LEU A 124 8.67 16.12 -34.16
CA LEU A 124 7.61 15.77 -35.11
C LEU A 124 7.29 16.95 -36.02
N LYS A 125 6.75 16.65 -37.20
CA LYS A 125 6.28 17.65 -38.16
C LYS A 125 4.88 17.34 -38.66
N THR A 126 4.16 18.39 -39.01
CA THR A 126 2.81 18.34 -39.59
C THR A 126 2.83 18.30 -41.13
N SER A 127 4.02 18.21 -41.74
CA SER A 127 4.16 18.06 -43.19
C SER A 127 3.51 16.76 -43.70
N ASN A 128 3.00 16.79 -44.93
CA ASN A 128 2.32 15.66 -45.60
C ASN A 128 0.96 15.25 -45.00
N GLY A 129 0.23 16.21 -44.41
CA GLY A 129 -1.11 16.01 -43.89
C GLY A 129 -1.16 15.54 -42.44
N GLY A 130 -0.07 15.75 -41.69
CA GLY A 130 -0.07 15.49 -40.25
C GLY A 130 -0.82 16.59 -39.53
N ASP A 131 -1.68 16.22 -38.59
CA ASP A 131 -2.56 17.15 -37.90
C ASP A 131 -2.81 16.69 -36.45
N VAL A 132 -3.16 17.64 -35.59
CA VAL A 132 -3.50 17.40 -34.19
C VAL A 132 -4.94 17.79 -33.93
N TYR A 133 -5.73 16.87 -33.40
CA TYR A 133 -7.15 17.05 -33.13
C TYR A 133 -7.47 16.91 -31.66
N SER A 134 -8.52 17.59 -31.23
CA SER A 134 -9.14 17.38 -29.92
C SER A 134 -10.64 17.13 -30.05
N TYR A 135 -11.20 16.29 -29.17
CA TYR A 135 -12.65 16.10 -29.09
C TYR A 135 -13.08 15.72 -27.68
N ASP A 136 -14.20 16.30 -27.24
CA ASP A 136 -14.87 16.00 -25.98
C ASP A 136 -16.03 15.03 -26.23
N PHE A 137 -16.06 13.93 -25.48
CA PHE A 137 -17.15 12.96 -25.50
C PHE A 137 -18.14 13.27 -24.37
N ASP A 138 -18.84 14.39 -24.51
CA ASP A 138 -19.89 14.87 -23.60
C ASP A 138 -19.44 14.97 -22.12
N GLY A 139 -18.17 15.30 -21.90
CA GLY A 139 -17.56 15.42 -20.58
C GLY A 139 -17.23 14.09 -19.90
N GLU A 140 -17.41 12.93 -20.54
CA GLU A 140 -17.00 11.63 -19.96
C GLU A 140 -15.50 11.39 -20.10
N PHE A 141 -14.94 11.74 -21.25
CA PHE A 141 -13.50 11.72 -21.52
C PHE A 141 -13.19 12.65 -22.70
N MET A 142 -11.93 13.09 -22.77
CA MET A 142 -11.42 13.91 -23.86
C MET A 142 -10.31 13.16 -24.59
N VAL A 143 -10.30 13.25 -25.92
CA VAL A 143 -9.27 12.65 -26.79
C VAL A 143 -8.45 13.75 -27.45
N ILE A 144 -7.14 13.60 -27.40
CA ILE A 144 -6.17 14.33 -28.20
C ILE A 144 -5.55 13.32 -29.17
N GLN A 145 -5.62 13.59 -30.47
CA GLN A 145 -5.13 12.71 -31.53
C GLN A 145 -4.07 13.41 -32.37
N TRP A 146 -2.91 12.79 -32.48
CA TRP A 146 -1.89 13.09 -33.47
C TRP A 146 -2.03 12.05 -34.59
N THR A 147 -2.30 12.50 -35.81
CA THR A 147 -2.56 11.62 -36.95
C THR A 147 -1.73 12.05 -38.14
N ASP A 148 -1.27 11.09 -38.92
CA ASP A 148 -0.39 11.31 -40.08
C ASP A 148 0.87 12.15 -39.79
N MET A 149 1.28 12.21 -38.52
CA MET A 149 2.47 12.92 -38.07
C MET A 149 3.72 12.23 -38.59
N ARG A 150 4.83 12.98 -38.70
CA ARG A 150 6.11 12.39 -39.09
C ARG A 150 7.25 12.79 -38.17
N THR A 151 8.16 11.87 -37.90
CA THR A 151 9.45 12.22 -37.29
C THR A 151 10.24 13.11 -38.25
N GLU A 152 10.91 14.13 -37.73
CA GLU A 152 11.68 15.03 -38.57
C GLU A 152 12.88 14.33 -39.21
N ASP A 153 13.66 13.58 -38.41
CA ASP A 153 14.87 12.88 -38.85
C ASP A 153 14.57 11.76 -39.88
N ALA A 154 13.73 10.79 -39.51
CA ALA A 154 13.49 9.59 -40.31
C ALA A 154 12.27 9.70 -41.26
N ASN A 155 11.43 10.72 -41.10
CA ASN A 155 10.17 10.88 -41.84
C ASN A 155 9.23 9.66 -41.70
N SER A 156 9.34 8.94 -40.57
CA SER A 156 8.46 7.82 -40.21
C SER A 156 7.06 8.31 -39.91
N LEU A 157 6.04 7.50 -40.16
CA LEU A 157 4.64 7.84 -39.88
C LEU A 157 4.30 7.53 -38.42
N GLU A 158 3.62 8.43 -37.73
CA GLU A 158 3.14 8.24 -36.36
C GLU A 158 1.65 8.56 -36.25
N ASP A 159 0.92 7.69 -35.55
CA ASP A 159 -0.50 7.89 -35.22
C ASP A 159 -0.72 7.47 -33.76
N PHE A 160 -0.99 8.44 -32.89
CA PHE A 160 -1.14 8.19 -31.46
C PHE A 160 -2.15 9.12 -30.79
N GLN A 161 -2.62 8.71 -29.62
CA GLN A 161 -3.65 9.41 -28.87
C GLN A 161 -3.33 9.46 -27.38
N LEU A 162 -3.78 10.56 -26.77
CA LEU A 162 -3.98 10.69 -25.33
C LEU A 162 -5.48 10.78 -25.04
N ILE A 163 -5.95 9.97 -24.10
CA ILE A 163 -7.33 9.97 -23.63
C ILE A 163 -7.32 10.29 -22.14
N LEU A 164 -7.98 11.38 -21.76
CA LEU A 164 -8.15 11.81 -20.38
C LEU A 164 -9.56 11.44 -19.92
N TYR A 165 -9.69 10.69 -18.83
CA TYR A 165 -11.00 10.28 -18.31
C TYR A 165 -11.49 11.27 -17.23
N ASN A 166 -12.78 11.59 -17.25
CA ASN A 166 -13.41 12.37 -16.20
C ASN A 166 -13.67 11.49 -14.98
N ASN A 167 -12.63 11.19 -14.23
CA ASN A 167 -12.72 10.45 -12.99
C ASN A 167 -11.71 10.93 -11.96
N SER A 168 -11.89 10.47 -10.73
CA SER A 168 -10.98 10.71 -9.62
C SER A 168 -10.81 9.39 -8.88
N VAL A 169 -9.59 8.89 -8.84
CA VAL A 169 -9.31 7.52 -8.41
C VAL A 169 -8.49 7.51 -7.12
N LEU A 170 -8.99 6.74 -6.14
CA LEU A 170 -8.31 6.53 -4.86
C LEU A 170 -6.99 5.76 -5.04
N PRO A 171 -6.00 5.97 -4.17
CA PRO A 171 -6.09 6.75 -2.92
C PRO A 171 -5.82 8.26 -3.08
N TYR A 172 -5.30 8.71 -4.22
CA TYR A 172 -4.79 10.07 -4.38
C TYR A 172 -5.77 11.05 -5.06
N GLY A 173 -6.83 10.53 -5.68
CA GLY A 173 -7.84 11.32 -6.36
C GLY A 173 -7.41 11.86 -7.74
N ASP A 174 -6.27 11.40 -8.27
CA ASP A 174 -5.82 11.72 -9.63
C ASP A 174 -6.71 11.07 -10.69
N GLY A 175 -6.76 11.71 -11.86
CA GLY A 175 -7.50 11.21 -13.03
C GLY A 175 -6.74 10.11 -13.75
N GLU A 176 -7.49 9.19 -14.36
CA GLU A 176 -6.93 8.14 -15.21
C GLU A 176 -6.69 8.67 -16.63
N MET A 177 -5.70 8.11 -17.31
CA MET A 177 -5.46 8.41 -18.72
C MET A 177 -4.99 7.16 -19.48
N LYS A 178 -5.23 7.17 -20.79
CA LYS A 178 -4.79 6.11 -21.71
C LYS A 178 -4.00 6.73 -22.86
N LEU A 179 -2.81 6.20 -23.09
CA LEU A 179 -1.99 6.50 -24.26
C LEU A 179 -2.15 5.33 -25.23
N GLN A 180 -2.41 5.58 -26.50
CA GLN A 180 -2.56 4.49 -27.47
C GLN A 180 -1.95 4.82 -28.81
N TYR A 181 -1.41 3.80 -29.46
CA TYR A 181 -0.57 3.93 -30.64
C TYR A 181 -1.15 3.06 -31.75
N LYS A 182 -1.65 3.69 -32.81
CA LYS A 182 -2.10 3.00 -34.03
C LYS A 182 -0.91 2.65 -34.90
N THR A 183 -0.01 3.61 -35.07
CA THR A 183 1.27 3.47 -35.77
C THR A 183 2.37 4.00 -34.84
N PHE A 184 3.38 3.17 -34.54
CA PHE A 184 4.50 3.53 -33.66
C PHE A 184 5.85 3.17 -34.31
N ASN A 185 6.53 4.15 -34.88
CA ASN A 185 7.85 3.99 -35.51
C ASN A 185 8.92 4.82 -34.80
N ASN A 186 9.38 4.31 -33.65
CA ASN A 186 10.48 4.91 -32.89
C ASN A 186 11.83 4.82 -33.63
N THR A 187 12.12 5.79 -34.50
CA THR A 187 13.16 5.66 -35.54
C THR A 187 14.19 6.80 -35.58
N THR A 188 13.96 7.89 -34.84
CA THR A 188 14.86 9.04 -34.75
C THR A 188 16.21 8.63 -34.16
N ASN A 189 17.31 8.96 -34.85
CA ASN A 189 18.66 8.53 -34.46
C ASN A 189 19.55 9.72 -34.06
N GLY A 190 19.21 10.40 -32.96
CA GLY A 190 20.09 11.35 -32.27
C GLY A 190 21.06 10.66 -31.31
N SER A 191 22.13 11.35 -30.90
CA SER A 191 23.11 10.83 -29.93
C SER A 191 23.44 11.85 -28.86
N PHE A 192 23.28 11.47 -27.59
CA PHE A 192 23.64 12.29 -26.42
C PHE A 192 25.13 12.15 -26.01
N GLY A 193 25.96 11.45 -26.79
CA GLY A 193 27.36 11.19 -26.46
C GLY A 193 28.35 12.34 -26.70
N GLY A 194 27.86 13.53 -27.10
CA GLY A 194 28.68 14.67 -27.54
C GLY A 194 28.08 16.03 -27.15
N TYR A 195 28.02 16.97 -28.11
CA TYR A 195 27.26 18.21 -27.95
C TYR A 195 25.75 17.91 -27.93
N THR A 196 24.93 18.86 -27.46
CA THR A 196 23.47 18.73 -27.47
C THR A 196 23.00 18.34 -28.87
N PRO A 197 22.31 17.20 -29.03
CA PRO A 197 21.93 16.73 -30.34
C PRO A 197 20.85 17.64 -30.94
N GLU A 198 20.79 17.67 -32.26
CA GLU A 198 19.85 18.53 -32.98
C GLU A 198 18.39 18.13 -32.71
N HIS A 199 18.15 16.82 -32.60
CA HIS A 199 16.94 16.08 -32.22
C HIS A 199 17.34 14.95 -31.25
N GLY A 200 16.41 14.38 -30.49
CA GLY A 200 16.74 13.33 -29.52
C GLY A 200 17.12 11.99 -30.17
N GLY A 201 17.60 11.06 -29.35
CA GLY A 201 17.70 9.65 -29.72
C GLY A 201 16.41 8.96 -29.30
N TYR A 202 15.55 8.63 -30.27
CA TYR A 202 14.24 8.01 -30.04
C TYR A 202 13.26 8.89 -29.25
N CYS A 203 11.98 8.52 -29.22
CA CYS A 203 10.95 9.25 -28.48
C CYS A 203 11.06 9.03 -26.95
N THR A 204 10.60 10.01 -26.17
CA THR A 204 10.26 9.83 -24.75
C THR A 204 8.77 9.52 -24.60
N VAL A 205 8.44 8.53 -23.75
CA VAL A 205 7.07 8.28 -23.28
C VAL A 205 7.07 8.23 -21.76
N GLY A 206 6.18 8.98 -21.12
CA GLY A 206 6.12 9.06 -19.67
C GLY A 206 5.31 10.24 -19.13
N ILE A 207 5.35 10.44 -17.83
CA ILE A 207 4.68 11.54 -17.13
C ILE A 207 5.59 12.17 -16.07
N GLU A 208 5.40 13.44 -15.78
CA GLU A 208 6.08 14.13 -14.68
C GLU A 208 5.24 15.21 -14.01
N ASN A 209 5.51 15.43 -12.72
CA ASN A 209 4.81 16.40 -11.89
C ASN A 209 5.22 17.86 -12.19
N HIS A 210 4.46 18.81 -11.64
CA HIS A 210 4.67 20.25 -11.82
C HIS A 210 6.02 20.80 -11.32
N ASN A 211 6.82 19.99 -10.62
CA ASN A 211 8.13 20.35 -10.09
C ASN A 211 9.28 19.63 -10.80
N CYS A 212 9.01 18.83 -11.84
CA CYS A 212 10.02 18.05 -12.59
C CYS A 212 10.86 17.10 -11.68
N THR A 213 10.31 16.67 -10.53
CA THR A 213 11.03 15.90 -9.50
C THR A 213 10.48 14.49 -9.30
N THR A 214 9.23 14.27 -9.69
CA THR A 214 8.56 12.97 -9.61
C THR A 214 7.92 12.69 -10.94
N GLY A 215 8.16 11.50 -11.48
CA GLY A 215 7.66 11.09 -12.79
C GLY A 215 7.75 9.59 -12.99
N LEU A 216 7.16 9.11 -14.08
CA LEU A 216 7.28 7.74 -14.55
C LEU A 216 7.75 7.78 -16.01
N GLU A 217 8.99 7.35 -16.25
CA GLU A 217 9.50 7.07 -17.59
C GLU A 217 9.05 5.68 -18.04
N TYR A 218 8.41 5.59 -19.20
CA TYR A 218 8.14 4.31 -19.84
C TYR A 218 9.25 3.94 -20.83
N THR A 219 9.74 4.93 -21.59
CA THR A 219 10.91 4.79 -22.46
C THR A 219 11.56 6.15 -22.71
N PHE A 220 12.89 6.13 -22.81
CA PHE A 220 13.76 7.18 -23.33
C PHE A 220 14.99 6.52 -23.95
N ASP A 221 15.54 7.06 -25.04
CA ASP A 221 16.70 6.48 -25.75
C ASP A 221 16.49 5.00 -26.15
N ASN A 222 15.23 4.63 -26.40
CA ASN A 222 14.79 3.25 -26.69
C ASN A 222 15.13 2.22 -25.59
N GLU A 223 15.34 2.69 -24.36
CA GLU A 223 15.51 1.86 -23.16
C GLU A 223 14.17 1.74 -22.42
N TYR A 224 13.82 0.51 -22.04
CA TYR A 224 12.59 0.18 -21.34
C TYR A 224 12.90 -0.47 -19.99
N PRO A 225 12.09 -0.22 -18.93
CA PRO A 225 12.18 -1.00 -17.70
C PRO A 225 12.03 -2.51 -17.96
N VAL A 226 12.73 -3.36 -17.20
CA VAL A 226 12.74 -4.82 -17.41
C VAL A 226 11.34 -5.45 -17.39
N ALA A 227 10.43 -4.90 -16.59
CA ALA A 227 9.06 -5.37 -16.46
C ALA A 227 8.09 -4.76 -17.50
N ALA A 228 8.54 -3.78 -18.28
CA ALA A 228 7.72 -3.12 -19.29
C ALA A 228 7.69 -3.93 -20.59
N ARG A 229 6.57 -3.81 -21.31
CA ARG A 229 6.44 -4.32 -22.67
C ARG A 229 6.87 -3.21 -23.62
N THR A 230 7.63 -3.54 -24.66
CA THR A 230 7.94 -2.58 -25.72
C THR A 230 6.66 -2.10 -26.41
N ILE A 231 6.57 -0.79 -26.69
CA ILE A 231 5.46 -0.21 -27.45
C ILE A 231 5.62 -0.63 -28.91
N VAL A 232 4.50 -1.01 -29.53
CA VAL A 232 4.40 -1.43 -30.94
C VAL A 232 3.09 -0.91 -31.51
N ASP A 233 2.88 -1.03 -32.82
CA ASP A 233 1.58 -0.79 -33.45
C ASP A 233 0.46 -1.50 -32.70
N GLN A 234 -0.67 -0.80 -32.55
CA GLN A 234 -1.89 -1.29 -31.90
C GLN A 234 -1.66 -1.68 -30.43
N SER A 235 -0.88 -0.88 -29.72
CA SER A 235 -0.67 -1.01 -28.28
C SER A 235 -1.22 0.19 -27.51
N ALA A 236 -1.42 0.00 -26.22
CA ALA A 236 -1.91 1.03 -25.32
C ALA A 236 -1.24 0.92 -23.95
N LEU A 237 -1.09 2.06 -23.29
CA LEU A 237 -0.65 2.20 -21.91
C LEU A 237 -1.78 2.85 -21.12
N PHE A 238 -2.05 2.31 -19.94
CA PHE A 238 -3.03 2.87 -19.01
C PHE A 238 -2.31 3.37 -17.78
N ILE A 239 -2.55 4.62 -17.42
CA ILE A 239 -1.97 5.27 -16.26
C ILE A 239 -3.09 5.53 -15.27
N THR A 240 -2.94 4.97 -14.08
CA THR A 240 -3.92 5.05 -13.00
C THR A 240 -3.25 5.03 -11.64
N THR A 241 -3.87 5.69 -10.68
CA THR A 241 -3.57 5.57 -9.24
C THR A 241 -4.36 4.43 -8.59
N ARG A 242 -5.26 3.77 -9.34
CA ARG A 242 -5.99 2.61 -8.88
C ARG A 242 -4.98 1.53 -8.49
N PRO A 243 -5.06 1.00 -7.26
CA PRO A 243 -4.27 -0.16 -6.89
C PRO A 243 -4.60 -1.33 -7.85
N ALA A 244 -3.59 -2.13 -8.18
CA ALA A 244 -3.75 -3.28 -9.07
C ALA A 244 -4.67 -4.40 -8.51
N PHE A 245 -5.23 -4.20 -7.30
CA PHE A 245 -6.14 -5.10 -6.60
C PHE A 245 -7.22 -4.27 -5.88
N GLU A 246 -8.47 -4.74 -5.82
CA GLU A 246 -9.50 -4.11 -4.99
C GLU A 246 -9.04 -4.07 -3.51
N ILE A 247 -8.94 -2.86 -2.94
CA ILE A 247 -8.76 -2.67 -1.50
C ILE A 247 -10.13 -2.93 -0.85
N ASN A 248 -10.43 -4.19 -0.56
CA ASN A 248 -11.59 -4.58 0.21
C ASN A 248 -11.27 -4.45 1.70
N GLU A 249 -11.29 -3.23 2.23
CA GLU A 249 -11.17 -3.00 3.67
C GLU A 249 -12.34 -3.65 4.42
N THR A 250 -12.06 -4.07 5.65
CA THR A 250 -13.07 -4.60 6.56
C THR A 250 -13.02 -3.85 7.88
N THR A 251 -14.16 -3.79 8.56
CA THR A 251 -14.29 -3.17 9.88
C THR A 251 -14.48 -4.25 10.94
N ILE A 252 -13.59 -4.30 11.93
CA ILE A 252 -13.65 -5.18 13.08
C ILE A 252 -13.97 -4.36 14.33
N THR A 253 -15.04 -4.73 15.04
CA THR A 253 -15.38 -4.13 16.34
C THR A 253 -14.68 -4.90 17.45
N VAL A 254 -13.89 -4.20 18.27
CA VAL A 254 -13.15 -4.76 19.40
C VAL A 254 -13.67 -4.16 20.70
N SER A 255 -14.24 -5.00 21.56
CA SER A 255 -14.68 -4.60 22.90
C SER A 255 -13.51 -4.53 23.88
N ASN A 256 -13.56 -3.60 24.82
CA ASN A 256 -12.59 -3.46 25.90
C ASN A 256 -13.29 -3.41 27.27
N TYR A 257 -12.61 -3.88 28.31
CA TYR A 257 -13.02 -3.72 29.71
C TYR A 257 -12.36 -2.50 30.35
N SER A 258 -12.88 -2.05 31.50
CA SER A 258 -12.14 -1.09 32.34
C SER A 258 -10.88 -1.75 32.92
N GLY A 259 -9.77 -1.00 32.94
CA GLY A 259 -8.48 -1.48 33.40
C GLY A 259 -7.63 -2.05 32.27
N TRP A 260 -6.79 -3.02 32.61
CA TRP A 260 -5.83 -3.63 31.69
C TRP A 260 -6.51 -4.65 30.77
N ASN A 261 -6.24 -4.53 29.48
CA ASN A 261 -6.66 -5.46 28.44
C ASN A 261 -5.43 -5.88 27.63
N ILE A 262 -5.54 -7.00 26.91
CA ILE A 262 -4.55 -7.35 25.90
C ILE A 262 -5.20 -7.21 24.53
N VAL A 263 -4.63 -6.36 23.69
CA VAL A 263 -5.14 -5.98 22.37
C VAL A 263 -4.14 -6.34 21.28
N GLY A 264 -4.59 -6.29 20.02
CA GLY A 264 -3.73 -6.40 18.86
C GLY A 264 -4.41 -5.92 17.59
N LEU A 265 -3.72 -6.05 16.46
CA LEU A 265 -4.23 -5.63 15.15
C LEU A 265 -4.88 -6.81 14.41
N PRO A 266 -6.22 -6.79 14.19
CA PRO A 266 -6.89 -7.83 13.41
C PRO A 266 -6.82 -7.60 11.89
N VAL A 267 -6.43 -6.41 11.45
CA VAL A 267 -6.38 -5.97 10.06
C VAL A 267 -5.10 -5.18 9.83
N ASP A 268 -4.66 -5.08 8.58
CA ASP A 268 -3.58 -4.18 8.20
C ASP A 268 -4.14 -2.75 8.10
N ALA A 269 -3.99 -1.99 9.18
CA ALA A 269 -4.57 -0.66 9.36
C ALA A 269 -3.66 0.43 8.78
N ASN A 270 -4.26 1.47 8.18
CA ASN A 270 -3.51 2.58 7.58
C ASN A 270 -2.69 3.39 8.60
N ASP A 271 -3.11 3.43 9.87
CA ASP A 271 -2.39 4.05 10.98
C ASP A 271 -2.28 3.05 12.13
N ALA A 272 -1.04 2.76 12.54
CA ALA A 272 -0.72 1.81 13.58
C ALA A 272 -0.66 2.43 14.99
N ASN A 273 -0.84 3.75 15.13
CA ASN A 273 -0.80 4.41 16.43
C ASN A 273 -1.95 3.94 17.34
N TYR A 274 -1.65 3.60 18.59
CA TYR A 274 -2.68 3.04 19.49
C TYR A 274 -3.81 4.00 19.82
N LEU A 275 -3.61 5.32 19.79
CA LEU A 275 -4.68 6.29 20.04
C LEU A 275 -5.53 6.54 18.78
N SER A 276 -4.97 6.31 17.60
CA SER A 276 -5.75 6.29 16.35
C SER A 276 -6.67 5.07 16.30
N ILE A 277 -6.19 3.91 16.78
CA ILE A 277 -6.92 2.64 16.76
C ILE A 277 -7.88 2.51 17.96
N PHE A 278 -7.44 2.94 19.15
CA PHE A 278 -8.19 2.88 20.40
C PHE A 278 -8.29 4.27 21.05
N PRO A 279 -9.15 5.18 20.53
CA PRO A 279 -9.24 6.56 21.03
C PRO A 279 -9.66 6.70 22.50
N ASN A 280 -10.29 5.68 23.08
CA ASN A 280 -10.69 5.64 24.49
C ASN A 280 -9.62 5.03 25.42
N ALA A 281 -8.43 4.69 24.91
CA ALA A 281 -7.32 4.20 25.71
C ALA A 281 -6.68 5.30 26.57
N ILE A 282 -6.05 4.91 27.68
CA ILE A 282 -5.30 5.82 28.54
C ILE A 282 -3.92 6.05 27.93
N ASN A 283 -3.52 7.32 27.79
CA ASN A 283 -2.21 7.71 27.26
C ASN A 283 -1.05 7.02 27.99
N ASN A 284 -0.02 6.64 27.24
CA ASN A 284 1.23 6.03 27.72
C ASN A 284 1.01 4.69 28.44
N THR A 285 0.03 3.90 27.96
CA THR A 285 -0.26 2.58 28.53
C THR A 285 -0.14 1.42 27.54
N LEU A 286 0.35 1.65 26.32
CA LEU A 286 0.65 0.57 25.39
C LEU A 286 1.98 -0.09 25.76
N TYR A 287 1.98 -1.39 26.07
CA TYR A 287 3.21 -2.14 26.37
C TYR A 287 3.29 -3.45 25.57
N SER A 288 4.43 -3.66 24.90
CA SER A 288 4.84 -4.95 24.33
C SER A 288 5.55 -5.80 25.38
N TYR A 289 5.83 -7.06 25.05
CA TYR A 289 6.64 -7.95 25.90
C TYR A 289 7.69 -8.71 25.08
N ASP A 290 8.95 -8.53 25.46
CA ASP A 290 10.12 -9.27 24.96
C ASP A 290 11.06 -9.55 26.14
N GLY A 291 10.66 -10.51 27.00
CA GLY A 291 11.30 -10.78 28.30
C GLY A 291 11.01 -9.74 29.39
N SER A 292 10.67 -8.51 29.01
CA SER A 292 10.20 -7.44 29.90
C SER A 292 9.18 -6.55 29.20
N TYR A 293 8.45 -5.73 29.96
CA TYR A 293 7.49 -4.79 29.39
C TYR A 293 8.19 -3.54 28.86
N THR A 294 7.98 -3.27 27.58
CA THR A 294 8.49 -2.08 26.89
C THR A 294 7.32 -1.22 26.48
N GLN A 295 7.39 0.08 26.76
CA GLN A 295 6.35 1.02 26.34
C GLN A 295 6.47 1.28 24.83
N GLU A 296 5.34 1.28 24.13
CA GLU A 296 5.28 1.45 22.68
C GLU A 296 4.29 2.56 22.30
N GLU A 297 4.34 2.99 21.04
CA GLU A 297 3.38 3.94 20.47
C GLU A 297 2.59 3.37 19.30
N ASN A 298 3.10 2.31 18.66
CA ASN A 298 2.49 1.71 17.48
C ASN A 298 2.31 0.21 17.68
N LEU A 299 1.22 -0.33 17.14
CA LEU A 299 0.97 -1.76 17.11
C LEU A 299 1.62 -2.39 15.87
N ALA A 300 2.12 -3.61 16.01
CA ALA A 300 2.58 -4.44 14.91
C ALA A 300 1.67 -5.67 14.74
N LEU A 301 1.48 -6.10 13.48
CA LEU A 301 0.72 -7.31 13.17
C LEU A 301 1.29 -8.53 13.89
N GLY A 302 0.41 -9.37 14.44
CA GLY A 302 0.79 -10.61 15.12
C GLY A 302 1.38 -10.42 16.51
N THR A 303 1.67 -9.18 16.93
CA THR A 303 2.11 -8.86 18.29
C THR A 303 0.91 -8.48 19.15
N GLY A 304 0.85 -9.00 20.37
CA GLY A 304 -0.13 -8.58 21.36
C GLY A 304 0.45 -7.50 22.27
N TYR A 305 -0.41 -6.64 22.80
CA TYR A 305 -0.01 -5.52 23.64
C TYR A 305 -0.92 -5.39 24.84
N TRP A 306 -0.35 -5.02 25.99
CA TRP A 306 -1.14 -4.46 27.07
C TRP A 306 -1.60 -3.07 26.72
N LEU A 307 -2.87 -2.78 26.98
CA LEU A 307 -3.43 -1.44 26.86
C LEU A 307 -4.46 -1.20 27.95
N ARG A 308 -4.48 0.00 28.54
CA ARG A 308 -5.35 0.33 29.66
C ARG A 308 -6.48 1.26 29.23
N PHE A 309 -7.68 0.99 29.73
CA PHE A 309 -8.88 1.79 29.47
C PHE A 309 -9.50 2.25 30.79
N SER A 310 -10.17 3.41 30.79
CA SER A 310 -10.85 3.94 31.98
C SER A 310 -12.19 3.24 32.24
N GLU A 311 -12.87 2.81 31.18
CA GLU A 311 -14.22 2.25 31.23
C GLU A 311 -14.41 1.17 30.16
N VAL A 312 -15.51 0.44 30.25
CA VAL A 312 -15.91 -0.55 29.24
C VAL A 312 -16.32 0.20 27.97
N GLY A 313 -15.94 -0.32 26.80
CA GLY A 313 -16.26 0.30 25.52
C GLY A 313 -16.01 -0.62 24.33
N GLU A 314 -16.13 -0.05 23.13
CA GLU A 314 -15.85 -0.72 21.86
C GLU A 314 -15.12 0.25 20.92
N ASN A 315 -14.22 -0.29 20.10
CA ASN A 315 -13.49 0.46 19.08
C ASN A 315 -13.64 -0.24 17.73
N GLN A 316 -13.78 0.55 16.65
CA GLN A 316 -13.86 0.03 15.30
C GLN A 316 -12.50 0.18 14.61
N ILE A 317 -11.93 -0.94 14.17
CA ILE A 317 -10.65 -0.98 13.47
C ILE A 317 -10.93 -1.28 12.00
N VAL A 318 -10.47 -0.39 11.12
CA VAL A 318 -10.67 -0.50 9.67
C VAL A 318 -9.32 -0.74 9.00
N GLY A 319 -9.26 -1.68 8.06
CA GLY A 319 -8.05 -1.98 7.31
C GLY A 319 -8.22 -3.20 6.40
N LEU A 320 -7.12 -3.60 5.76
CA LEU A 320 -7.13 -4.75 4.86
C LEU A 320 -7.22 -6.07 5.63
N PRO A 321 -8.05 -7.04 5.18
CA PRO A 321 -8.20 -8.31 5.86
C PRO A 321 -6.95 -9.18 5.75
N ILE A 322 -6.51 -9.72 6.87
CA ILE A 322 -5.40 -10.65 7.03
C ILE A 322 -5.96 -12.08 7.04
N ASN A 323 -5.72 -12.81 5.95
CA ASN A 323 -6.15 -14.22 5.82
C ASN A 323 -5.08 -15.20 6.30
N SER A 324 -3.82 -14.78 6.37
CA SER A 324 -2.71 -15.60 6.84
C SER A 324 -1.63 -14.70 7.39
N LEU A 325 -1.01 -15.09 8.50
CA LEU A 325 0.09 -14.36 9.12
C LEU A 325 1.11 -15.32 9.73
N SER A 326 2.39 -15.12 9.40
CA SER A 326 3.50 -15.82 10.02
C SER A 326 4.01 -15.01 11.21
N ILE A 327 4.08 -15.64 12.39
CA ILE A 327 4.49 -15.00 13.63
C ILE A 327 5.74 -15.70 14.15
N ALA A 328 6.81 -14.95 14.35
CA ALA A 328 8.00 -15.44 15.02
C ALA A 328 7.75 -15.51 16.53
N ILE A 329 8.12 -16.63 17.14
CA ILE A 329 8.00 -16.86 18.59
C ILE A 329 9.35 -17.29 19.15
N GLN A 330 9.63 -16.91 20.38
CA GLN A 330 10.82 -17.26 21.14
C GLN A 330 10.52 -18.36 22.16
N GLU A 331 11.54 -19.06 22.65
CA GLU A 331 11.41 -19.95 23.81
C GLU A 331 10.78 -19.21 25.00
N GLY A 332 9.77 -19.82 25.65
CA GLY A 332 9.06 -19.19 26.75
C GLY A 332 7.79 -18.46 26.32
N TRP A 333 7.46 -17.36 27.01
CA TRP A 333 6.18 -16.68 26.86
C TRP A 333 6.22 -15.63 25.74
N ASN A 334 5.26 -15.72 24.83
CA ASN A 334 5.09 -14.79 23.71
C ASN A 334 3.71 -14.15 23.80
N LEU A 335 3.66 -12.83 23.60
CA LEU A 335 2.42 -12.07 23.56
C LEU A 335 2.07 -11.80 22.09
N ILE A 336 1.09 -12.53 21.57
CA ILE A 336 0.69 -12.51 20.16
C ILE A 336 -0.71 -11.92 19.97
N SER A 337 -1.10 -11.63 18.75
CA SER A 337 -2.47 -11.26 18.39
C SER A 337 -3.00 -12.03 17.18
N GLY A 338 -4.33 -12.13 17.10
CA GLY A 338 -5.03 -12.84 16.04
C GLY A 338 -5.06 -12.11 14.70
N ILE A 339 -5.65 -12.77 13.69
CA ILE A 339 -5.91 -12.21 12.35
C ILE A 339 -7.38 -11.75 12.23
N THR A 340 -7.84 -11.43 11.01
CA THR A 340 -9.19 -10.88 10.76
C THR A 340 -10.33 -11.85 11.10
N SER A 341 -10.08 -13.15 11.01
CA SER A 341 -11.03 -14.19 11.38
C SER A 341 -10.62 -14.88 12.67
N THR A 342 -11.62 -15.38 13.42
CA THR A 342 -11.37 -16.26 14.56
C THR A 342 -10.54 -17.49 14.16
N VAL A 343 -9.50 -17.81 14.93
CA VAL A 343 -8.63 -18.98 14.72
C VAL A 343 -8.75 -19.92 15.92
N GLU A 344 -9.14 -21.17 15.69
CA GLU A 344 -9.10 -22.18 16.75
C GLU A 344 -7.66 -22.57 17.08
N ALA A 345 -7.36 -22.88 18.35
CA ALA A 345 -6.01 -23.26 18.78
C ALA A 345 -5.44 -24.46 18.01
N GLY A 346 -6.29 -25.44 17.66
CA GLY A 346 -5.90 -26.57 16.82
C GLY A 346 -5.70 -26.21 15.34
N GLY A 347 -6.14 -25.03 14.91
CA GLY A 347 -5.95 -24.50 13.56
C GLY A 347 -4.67 -23.69 13.38
N ILE A 348 -3.90 -23.46 14.44
CA ILE A 348 -2.58 -22.84 14.34
C ILE A 348 -1.60 -23.83 13.70
N ILE A 349 -0.98 -23.42 12.61
CA ILE A 349 0.03 -24.24 11.93
C ILE A 349 1.35 -24.07 12.67
N ASP A 350 1.73 -25.12 13.39
CA ASP A 350 2.97 -25.22 14.16
C ASP A 350 3.77 -26.45 13.70
N PRO A 351 4.55 -26.33 12.61
CA PRO A 351 5.21 -27.48 11.98
C PRO A 351 6.32 -28.07 12.86
N SER A 352 6.84 -27.28 13.80
CA SER A 352 7.92 -27.67 14.70
C SER A 352 7.41 -28.14 16.07
N GLY A 353 6.10 -28.11 16.32
CA GLY A 353 5.50 -28.51 17.60
C GLY A 353 6.00 -27.66 18.77
N LEU A 354 6.15 -26.37 18.55
CA LEU A 354 6.66 -25.38 19.49
C LEU A 354 5.67 -25.05 20.61
N ILE A 355 4.37 -24.99 20.33
CA ILE A 355 3.37 -24.52 21.30
C ILE A 355 3.19 -25.54 22.42
N VAL A 356 3.38 -25.09 23.67
CA VAL A 356 3.13 -25.91 24.85
C VAL A 356 1.61 -26.08 25.05
N PRO A 357 1.07 -27.30 25.06
CA PRO A 357 -0.37 -27.51 25.21
C PRO A 357 -0.91 -26.92 26.53
N GLY A 358 -2.11 -26.33 26.49
CA GLY A 358 -2.77 -25.73 27.65
C GLY A 358 -2.23 -24.35 28.07
N THR A 359 -1.35 -23.74 27.27
CA THR A 359 -0.71 -22.45 27.59
C THR A 359 -1.24 -21.25 26.80
N MET A 360 -2.39 -21.40 26.14
CA MET A 360 -3.05 -20.25 25.50
C MET A 360 -3.94 -19.52 26.51
N TYR A 361 -3.62 -18.26 26.78
CA TYR A 361 -4.33 -17.43 27.74
C TYR A 361 -4.74 -16.09 27.13
N ASN A 362 -5.96 -15.65 27.40
CA ASN A 362 -6.33 -14.25 27.30
C ASN A 362 -6.28 -13.60 28.70
N TYR A 363 -6.63 -12.32 28.76
CA TYR A 363 -6.78 -11.61 30.02
C TYR A 363 -8.11 -10.86 30.04
N ASN A 364 -8.90 -11.08 31.08
CA ASN A 364 -10.24 -10.53 31.25
C ASN A 364 -10.43 -9.88 32.63
N GLU A 365 -11.67 -9.51 32.98
CA GLU A 365 -12.00 -8.85 34.26
C GLU A 365 -11.56 -9.59 35.53
N ASN A 366 -11.36 -10.91 35.44
CA ASN A 366 -10.93 -11.80 36.51
C ASN A 366 -9.44 -12.20 36.43
N GLY A 367 -8.68 -11.64 35.48
CA GLY A 367 -7.27 -11.94 35.25
C GLY A 367 -7.05 -12.90 34.08
N TYR A 368 -6.00 -13.74 34.17
CA TYR A 368 -5.69 -14.72 33.13
C TYR A 368 -6.75 -15.82 33.06
N ALA A 369 -7.20 -16.12 31.84
CA ALA A 369 -8.07 -17.26 31.58
C ALA A 369 -7.59 -18.04 30.35
N ASN A 370 -7.67 -19.36 30.44
CA ASN A 370 -7.37 -20.23 29.31
C ASN A 370 -8.44 -20.09 28.22
N VAL A 371 -8.00 -20.11 26.98
CA VAL A 371 -8.88 -20.04 25.81
C VAL A 371 -8.46 -21.08 24.77
N SER A 372 -9.38 -21.40 23.87
CA SER A 372 -9.15 -22.31 22.73
C SER A 372 -9.34 -21.64 21.38
N THR A 373 -9.62 -20.33 21.35
CA THR A 373 -9.79 -19.53 20.14
C THR A 373 -9.07 -18.19 20.28
N LEU A 374 -8.55 -17.70 19.16
CA LEU A 374 -8.02 -16.37 18.99
C LEU A 374 -9.07 -15.55 18.24
N GLU A 375 -9.70 -14.62 18.93
CA GLU A 375 -10.66 -13.68 18.39
C GLU A 375 -9.93 -12.45 17.80
N PRO A 376 -10.46 -11.85 16.72
CA PRO A 376 -9.89 -10.65 16.13
C PRO A 376 -9.78 -9.49 17.13
N GLY A 377 -8.61 -8.84 17.16
CA GLY A 377 -8.37 -7.61 17.93
C GLY A 377 -8.00 -7.82 19.40
N ILE A 378 -8.01 -9.07 19.86
CA ILE A 378 -7.58 -9.48 21.19
C ILE A 378 -6.16 -10.05 21.11
N GLY A 379 -5.36 -9.78 22.14
CA GLY A 379 -4.04 -10.41 22.28
C GLY A 379 -4.05 -11.58 23.26
N TYR A 380 -3.09 -12.47 23.07
CA TYR A 380 -3.02 -13.78 23.71
C TYR A 380 -1.60 -14.11 24.12
N TRP A 381 -1.45 -14.69 25.30
CA TRP A 381 -0.22 -15.35 25.69
C TRP A 381 -0.18 -16.77 25.16
N ILE A 382 0.94 -17.16 24.59
CA ILE A 382 1.27 -18.54 24.26
C ILE A 382 2.66 -18.87 24.78
N ARG A 383 2.89 -20.11 25.21
CA ARG A 383 4.21 -20.58 25.61
C ARG A 383 4.81 -21.49 24.55
N SER A 384 6.10 -21.31 24.29
CA SER A 384 6.87 -22.09 23.33
C SER A 384 7.96 -22.94 23.99
N PHE A 385 8.22 -24.13 23.45
CA PHE A 385 9.37 -24.98 23.78
C PHE A 385 10.70 -24.46 23.21
N GLY A 386 10.66 -23.54 22.23
CA GLY A 386 11.86 -23.04 21.56
C GLY A 386 11.57 -21.89 20.61
N ASP A 387 12.61 -21.38 19.96
CA ASP A 387 12.46 -20.34 18.95
C ASP A 387 11.92 -20.92 17.63
N GLY A 388 11.11 -20.15 16.91
CA GLY A 388 10.64 -20.53 15.59
C GLY A 388 9.49 -19.69 15.07
N THR A 389 8.63 -20.30 14.27
CA THR A 389 7.53 -19.61 13.59
C THR A 389 6.27 -20.45 13.61
N ILE A 390 5.16 -19.79 13.90
CA ILE A 390 3.80 -20.34 13.76
C ILE A 390 3.05 -19.55 12.69
N ILE A 391 2.04 -20.16 12.09
CA ILE A 391 1.22 -19.51 11.07
C ILE A 391 -0.25 -19.53 11.52
N LEU A 392 -0.84 -18.35 11.60
CA LEU A 392 -2.28 -18.17 11.72
C LEU A 392 -2.88 -18.10 10.32
N GLN A 393 -3.97 -18.82 10.07
CA GLN A 393 -4.63 -18.83 8.77
C GLN A 393 -6.15 -18.92 8.92
N SER A 394 -6.88 -18.20 8.09
CA SER A 394 -8.34 -18.26 8.04
C SER A 394 -8.76 -19.67 7.59
N SER A 395 -9.43 -20.39 8.47
CA SER A 395 -9.75 -21.80 8.26
C SER A 395 -11.03 -21.95 7.44
N ARG A 396 -10.94 -22.56 6.24
CA ARG A 396 -11.99 -23.49 5.78
C ARG A 396 -11.56 -24.89 6.20
N THR A 397 -12.04 -25.29 7.38
CA THR A 397 -12.07 -26.66 7.92
C THR A 397 -11.11 -27.68 7.30
N SER A 398 -9.96 -27.88 7.93
CA SER A 398 -9.27 -29.16 7.92
C SER A 398 -9.06 -29.57 9.36
N LYS A 399 -9.64 -30.71 9.76
CA LYS A 399 -9.42 -31.31 11.08
C LYS A 399 -7.94 -31.66 11.21
N VAL A 400 -7.17 -30.76 11.82
CA VAL A 400 -5.90 -31.09 12.43
C VAL A 400 -6.23 -31.76 13.77
N ASN A 401 -5.47 -32.79 14.13
CA ASN A 401 -5.66 -33.58 15.34
C ASN A 401 -5.94 -32.67 16.54
N ASP A 402 -6.95 -33.02 17.34
CA ASP A 402 -7.28 -32.28 18.57
C ASP A 402 -5.99 -31.99 19.34
N PRO A 403 -5.72 -30.72 19.71
CA PRO A 403 -4.61 -30.44 20.61
C PRO A 403 -4.81 -31.30 21.85
N VAL A 404 -3.76 -32.05 22.24
CA VAL A 404 -3.78 -32.95 23.40
C VAL A 404 -4.33 -32.18 24.59
N SER A 405 -5.59 -32.45 24.92
CA SER A 405 -6.30 -31.75 25.97
C SER A 405 -5.86 -32.36 27.29
N ILE A 406 -5.12 -31.59 28.08
CA ILE A 406 -4.68 -31.97 29.44
C ILE A 406 -5.88 -31.95 30.43
N THR A 407 -7.09 -31.67 29.92
CA THR A 407 -8.32 -31.51 30.70
C THR A 407 -8.75 -32.77 31.45
N SER A 408 -8.31 -33.97 31.02
CA SER A 408 -8.72 -35.22 31.68
C SER A 408 -8.28 -35.30 33.15
N ASP A 409 -7.12 -34.72 33.48
CA ASP A 409 -6.52 -34.89 34.81
C ASP A 409 -6.94 -33.76 35.76
N MET A 410 -7.24 -32.57 35.23
CA MET A 410 -7.68 -31.39 35.99
C MET A 410 -9.03 -31.59 36.70
N GLU A 411 -9.88 -32.48 36.19
CA GLU A 411 -11.13 -32.84 36.85
C GLU A 411 -10.96 -33.78 38.05
N THR A 412 -9.76 -34.29 38.31
CA THR A 412 -9.48 -35.10 39.50
C THR A 412 -8.77 -34.34 40.61
N MET A 413 -8.18 -33.18 40.30
CA MET A 413 -7.41 -32.36 41.25
C MET A 413 -8.28 -31.54 42.20
N ASN A 414 -7.75 -31.21 43.38
CA ASN A 414 -8.35 -30.20 44.26
C ASN A 414 -8.28 -28.83 43.57
N LYS A 415 -9.32 -28.02 43.77
CA LYS A 415 -9.40 -26.68 43.19
C LYS A 415 -9.62 -25.65 44.30
N ILE A 416 -8.87 -24.55 44.27
CA ILE A 416 -9.17 -23.33 45.03
C ILE A 416 -9.35 -22.19 44.03
N ARG A 417 -10.39 -21.40 44.22
CA ARG A 417 -10.74 -20.28 43.35
C ARG A 417 -10.69 -18.98 44.11
N PHE A 418 -10.13 -17.96 43.48
CA PHE A 418 -10.12 -16.60 43.98
C PHE A 418 -10.73 -15.68 42.92
N ASN A 419 -11.92 -15.13 43.18
CA ASN A 419 -12.65 -14.32 42.19
C ASN A 419 -12.74 -14.99 40.80
N GLY A 420 -12.92 -16.31 40.78
CA GLY A 420 -13.00 -17.11 39.55
C GLY A 420 -11.67 -17.64 39.00
N ALA A 421 -10.51 -17.09 39.41
CA ALA A 421 -9.21 -17.62 39.03
C ALA A 421 -8.94 -18.96 39.72
N GLU A 422 -8.70 -20.02 38.95
CA GLU A 422 -8.54 -21.38 39.46
C GLU A 422 -7.08 -21.77 39.68
N LEU A 423 -6.78 -22.24 40.89
CA LEU A 423 -5.53 -22.90 41.24
C LEU A 423 -5.80 -24.36 41.63
N TYR A 424 -4.84 -25.23 41.34
CA TYR A 424 -4.95 -26.68 41.50
C TYR A 424 -3.89 -27.20 42.47
N PHE A 425 -4.22 -28.23 43.24
CA PHE A 425 -3.30 -28.86 44.19
C PHE A 425 -3.70 -30.31 44.49
N GLY A 426 -2.85 -31.03 45.22
CA GLY A 426 -3.12 -32.41 45.62
C GLY A 426 -3.00 -33.43 44.49
N ALA A 427 -2.17 -33.16 43.48
CA ALA A 427 -1.94 -34.06 42.37
C ALA A 427 -0.45 -34.18 42.02
N THR A 428 -0.06 -35.36 41.56
CA THR A 428 1.27 -35.62 41.01
C THR A 428 1.21 -35.56 39.49
N ILE A 429 2.02 -34.70 38.89
CA ILE A 429 2.17 -34.60 37.43
C ILE A 429 3.55 -35.07 37.00
N THR A 430 3.71 -35.40 35.73
CA THR A 430 5.01 -35.70 35.15
C THR A 430 5.81 -34.42 34.90
N GLU A 431 7.14 -34.52 34.79
CA GLU A 431 8.00 -33.37 34.46
C GLU A 431 7.60 -32.69 33.13
N ASN A 432 7.10 -33.48 32.17
CA ASN A 432 6.70 -32.98 30.85
C ASN A 432 5.43 -32.12 30.90
N GLU A 433 4.60 -32.26 31.94
CA GLU A 433 3.34 -31.53 32.07
C GLU A 433 3.49 -30.21 32.83
N LYS A 434 4.63 -30.00 33.52
CA LYS A 434 4.84 -28.80 34.36
C LYS A 434 4.63 -27.50 33.61
N LEU A 435 5.09 -27.43 32.35
CA LEU A 435 4.97 -26.21 31.56
C LEU A 435 3.51 -25.89 31.19
N SER A 436 2.64 -26.88 31.08
CA SER A 436 1.21 -26.69 30.79
C SER A 436 0.43 -26.06 31.95
N TYR A 437 0.98 -26.11 33.17
CA TYR A 437 0.44 -25.42 34.34
C TYR A 437 1.16 -24.11 34.64
N SER A 438 2.10 -23.67 33.80
CA SER A 438 2.70 -22.35 33.96
C SER A 438 1.70 -21.25 33.60
N LEU A 439 1.87 -20.09 34.24
CA LEU A 439 1.09 -18.89 33.98
C LEU A 439 1.93 -17.84 33.23
N PRO A 440 1.30 -16.98 32.42
CA PRO A 440 1.99 -15.90 31.74
C PRO A 440 2.70 -14.94 32.71
N PRO A 441 3.59 -14.07 32.21
CA PRO A 441 4.22 -13.01 33.01
C PRO A 441 3.17 -12.20 33.79
N LYS A 442 3.48 -11.71 34.98
CA LYS A 442 2.53 -10.90 35.77
C LYS A 442 2.07 -9.68 34.96
N PRO A 443 0.78 -9.29 34.99
CA PRO A 443 0.31 -8.12 34.26
C PRO A 443 0.99 -6.84 34.78
N PRO A 444 0.94 -5.73 34.02
CA PRO A 444 1.42 -4.44 34.49
C PRO A 444 0.80 -4.03 35.84
N ILE A 445 1.48 -3.14 36.56
CA ILE A 445 1.07 -2.70 37.90
C ILE A 445 -0.41 -2.25 37.90
N GLY A 446 -1.18 -2.75 38.86
CA GLY A 446 -2.62 -2.53 38.95
C GLY A 446 -3.48 -3.56 38.22
N GLY A 447 -2.86 -4.55 37.56
CA GLY A 447 -3.52 -5.76 37.08
C GLY A 447 -3.90 -6.72 38.21
N LYS A 448 -4.76 -7.68 37.87
CA LYS A 448 -5.24 -8.77 38.72
C LYS A 448 -4.58 -10.06 38.28
N ASP A 449 -4.01 -10.76 39.23
CA ASP A 449 -3.32 -12.01 38.97
C ASP A 449 -3.19 -12.81 40.25
N ILE A 450 -3.51 -14.10 40.18
CA ILE A 450 -3.48 -15.01 41.33
C ILE A 450 -2.80 -16.28 40.88
N ARG A 451 -1.70 -16.62 41.54
CA ARG A 451 -0.83 -17.73 41.16
C ARG A 451 -0.17 -18.36 42.38
N PHE A 452 0.36 -19.56 42.24
CA PHE A 452 1.37 -20.04 43.18
C PHE A 452 2.74 -19.42 42.85
N PHE A 453 3.57 -19.30 43.87
CA PHE A 453 4.97 -18.92 43.73
C PHE A 453 5.68 -19.83 42.71
N GLY A 454 6.46 -19.23 41.81
CA GLY A 454 7.09 -19.95 40.69
C GLY A 454 6.28 -19.91 39.38
N ASP A 455 5.36 -18.95 39.24
CA ASP A 455 4.62 -18.68 38.00
C ASP A 455 3.79 -19.86 37.49
N THR A 456 3.05 -20.51 38.41
CA THR A 456 2.22 -21.68 38.10
C THR A 456 0.84 -21.62 38.75
N LYS A 457 -0.12 -22.30 38.12
CA LYS A 457 -1.45 -22.56 38.68
C LYS A 457 -1.56 -23.89 39.42
N LEU A 458 -0.48 -24.67 39.53
CA LEU A 458 -0.47 -25.98 40.18
C LEU A 458 0.54 -26.04 41.34
N CYS A 459 0.05 -26.47 42.50
CA CYS A 459 0.89 -26.84 43.63
C CYS A 459 1.15 -28.35 43.62
N THR A 460 2.43 -28.74 43.62
CA THR A 460 2.87 -30.15 43.61
C THR A 460 3.56 -30.59 44.91
N SER A 461 3.76 -29.67 45.85
CA SER A 461 4.33 -29.91 47.17
C SER A 461 3.26 -29.90 48.26
N ASP A 462 3.62 -30.37 49.46
CA ASP A 462 2.74 -30.34 50.63
C ASP A 462 2.48 -28.92 51.16
N ASP A 463 3.29 -27.94 50.73
CA ASP A 463 3.19 -26.53 51.08
C ASP A 463 3.48 -25.65 49.85
N CYS A 464 2.67 -24.62 49.63
CA CYS A 464 2.77 -23.69 48.50
C CYS A 464 2.34 -22.29 48.90
N LEU A 465 3.09 -21.28 48.43
CA LEU A 465 2.76 -19.88 48.62
C LEU A 465 1.85 -19.38 47.49
N ILE A 466 0.70 -18.81 47.85
CA ILE A 466 -0.18 -18.11 46.90
C ILE A 466 0.24 -16.64 46.84
N GLU A 467 0.51 -16.15 45.63
CA GLU A 467 0.74 -14.75 45.34
C GLU A 467 -0.56 -14.13 44.80
N VAL A 468 -0.95 -12.99 45.39
CA VAL A 468 -2.15 -12.24 44.96
C VAL A 468 -1.76 -10.83 44.55
N MET A 469 -2.01 -10.52 43.28
CA MET A 469 -2.10 -9.16 42.76
C MET A 469 -3.58 -8.83 42.59
N ASN A 470 -4.07 -7.84 43.33
CA ASN A 470 -5.45 -7.40 43.22
C ASN A 470 -5.56 -5.88 43.35
N ASP A 471 -6.68 -5.33 42.90
CA ASP A 471 -7.04 -3.91 42.94
C ASP A 471 -7.51 -3.41 44.33
N LYS A 472 -7.15 -4.13 45.39
CA LYS A 472 -7.58 -3.93 46.79
C LYS A 472 -9.06 -4.22 47.06
N GLN A 473 -9.79 -4.81 46.12
CA GLN A 473 -11.11 -5.34 46.41
C GLN A 473 -11.03 -6.63 47.26
N PRO A 474 -12.08 -6.98 48.01
CA PRO A 474 -12.17 -8.27 48.69
C PRO A 474 -12.03 -9.45 47.71
N LEU A 475 -11.43 -10.54 48.19
CA LEU A 475 -11.37 -11.80 47.45
C LEU A 475 -12.49 -12.72 47.93
N VAL A 476 -13.23 -13.28 46.99
CA VAL A 476 -14.12 -14.42 47.24
C VAL A 476 -13.30 -15.68 47.04
N VAL A 477 -13.21 -16.49 48.09
CA VAL A 477 -12.46 -17.75 48.10
C VAL A 477 -13.42 -18.92 48.12
N GLU A 478 -13.28 -19.82 47.16
CA GLU A 478 -14.04 -21.06 47.08
C GLU A 478 -13.07 -22.24 46.99
N CYS A 479 -13.38 -23.37 47.62
CA CYS A 479 -12.55 -24.57 47.52
C CYS A 479 -13.40 -25.82 47.24
N ALA A 480 -12.81 -26.73 46.48
CA ALA A 480 -13.35 -28.04 46.16
C ALA A 480 -12.26 -29.09 46.39
N ILE A 481 -12.38 -29.83 47.48
CA ILE A 481 -11.44 -30.88 47.89
C ILE A 481 -11.98 -32.25 47.43
N LYS A 482 -11.14 -33.03 46.76
CA LYS A 482 -11.49 -34.31 46.11
C LYS A 482 -10.68 -35.50 46.65
N ASP A 483 -9.51 -35.25 47.23
CA ASP A 483 -8.62 -36.30 47.78
C ASP A 483 -9.04 -36.82 49.17
N GLY A 484 -9.90 -36.06 49.88
CA GLY A 484 -10.34 -36.40 51.24
C GLY A 484 -9.33 -36.01 52.34
N GLU A 485 -8.27 -35.29 51.99
CA GLU A 485 -7.26 -34.79 52.92
C GLU A 485 -7.66 -33.44 53.54
N VAL A 486 -6.98 -33.06 54.63
CA VAL A 486 -7.18 -31.76 55.30
C VAL A 486 -6.11 -30.78 54.85
N TRP A 487 -6.54 -29.68 54.25
CA TRP A 487 -5.67 -28.60 53.78
C TRP A 487 -5.91 -27.33 54.62
N GLU A 488 -4.83 -26.62 54.98
CA GLU A 488 -4.87 -25.37 55.74
C GLU A 488 -4.48 -24.20 54.83
N LEU A 489 -5.30 -23.14 54.83
CA LEU A 489 -4.97 -21.86 54.19
C LEU A 489 -4.61 -20.87 55.31
N SER A 490 -3.31 -20.59 55.46
CA SER A 490 -2.74 -19.76 56.53
C SER A 490 -2.44 -18.33 56.12
#